data_AF-A0A2G5VPW8-F1
#
_entry.id   AF-A0A2G5VPW8-F1
#
_cell.length_a   1.000
_cell.length_b   1.000
_cell.length_c   1.000
_cell.angle_alpha   90.00
_cell.angle_beta   90.00
_cell.angle_gamma   90.00
#
_symmetry.space_group_name_H-M   'P 1'
#
loop_
_entity.id
_entity.type
_entity.pdbx_description
1 polymer ?
#
loop_
_entity_poly.entity_id
_entity_poly.type
_entity_poly.pdbx_seq_one_letter_code
_entity_poly.pdbx_strand_id
1 'polypeptide(L)'
;MYSVASKTNGMGAFEIDDTFYFVTLRFPLYQYLYPVYATTIQVSGNGTKSLPDFCPSVSHYHNIAITCQDHVPIDSFQNLNLRWSSPEDSGNFSIYSSDTLYGGTYKNDAFEFQNVDYKMILEYNYSGQDVQNLQIRIYSEIPQSNWLPYSD
;
A
#
# COMPACT_ATOMS: atom_id res chain seq x y z
N MET A 1 -12.01 6.34 11.62
CA MET A 1 -11.98 5.28 10.57
C MET A 1 -10.54 4.89 10.25
N TYR A 2 -9.73 5.81 9.72
CA TYR A 2 -8.33 5.53 9.33
C TYR A 2 -7.49 4.89 10.46
N SER A 3 -7.46 5.51 11.65
CA SER A 3 -6.73 4.97 12.82
C SER A 3 -7.21 3.58 13.25
N VAL A 4 -8.51 3.28 13.13
CA VAL A 4 -9.05 1.95 13.47
C VAL A 4 -8.57 0.92 12.46
N ALA A 5 -8.66 1.25 11.16
CA ALA A 5 -8.17 0.38 10.10
C ALA A 5 -6.67 0.08 10.24
N SER A 6 -5.85 1.06 10.62
CA SER A 6 -4.43 0.86 10.88
C SER A 6 -4.18 -0.20 11.96
N LYS A 7 -4.90 -0.11 13.08
CA LYS A 7 -4.77 -1.03 14.23
C LYS A 7 -5.25 -2.45 13.96
N THR A 8 -6.07 -2.64 12.92
CA THR A 8 -6.62 -3.96 12.56
C THR A 8 -6.05 -4.50 11.26
N ASN A 9 -4.90 -3.98 10.78
CA ASN A 9 -4.30 -4.30 9.49
C ASN A 9 -5.24 -4.08 8.28
N GLY A 10 -6.32 -3.32 8.46
CA GLY A 10 -7.25 -2.95 7.41
C GLY A 10 -6.73 -1.80 6.55
N MET A 11 -7.61 -1.37 5.63
CA MET A 11 -7.39 -0.22 4.74
C MET A 11 -8.51 0.82 4.94
N GLY A 12 -8.13 2.06 5.22
CA GLY A 12 -9.00 3.22 5.31
C GLY A 12 -8.86 4.09 4.06
N ALA A 13 -9.68 3.82 3.05
CA ALA A 13 -9.70 4.56 1.81
C ALA A 13 -10.79 5.65 1.82
N PHE A 14 -10.50 6.80 1.22
CA PHE A 14 -11.51 7.80 0.86
C PHE A 14 -11.63 7.81 -0.65
N GLU A 15 -12.82 7.59 -1.19
CA GLU A 15 -13.04 7.42 -2.63
C GLU A 15 -14.20 8.29 -3.12
N ILE A 16 -14.18 8.60 -4.41
CA ILE A 16 -15.22 9.43 -5.05
C ILE A 16 -16.44 8.54 -5.31
N ASP A 17 -17.62 9.01 -4.90
CA ASP A 17 -18.89 8.26 -5.04
C ASP A 17 -19.12 7.75 -6.48
N ASP A 18 -18.87 8.61 -7.48
CA ASP A 18 -19.07 8.29 -8.89
C ASP A 18 -18.20 7.12 -9.39
N THR A 19 -17.04 6.90 -8.78
CA THR A 19 -16.10 5.83 -9.15
C THR A 19 -15.98 4.72 -8.10
N PHE A 20 -16.80 4.77 -7.06
CA PHE A 20 -16.75 3.82 -5.94
C PHE A 20 -16.86 2.36 -6.39
N TYR A 21 -17.70 2.08 -7.40
CA TYR A 21 -17.86 0.72 -7.93
C TYR A 21 -16.54 0.14 -8.45
N PHE A 22 -15.68 0.95 -9.09
CA PHE A 22 -14.38 0.48 -9.58
C PHE A 22 -13.47 0.09 -8.43
N VAL A 23 -13.54 0.84 -7.31
CA VAL A 23 -12.74 0.53 -6.13
C VAL A 23 -13.20 -0.79 -5.52
N THR A 24 -14.50 -1.10 -5.51
CA THR A 24 -14.98 -2.39 -4.97
C THR A 24 -14.42 -3.61 -5.71
N LEU A 25 -14.09 -3.47 -6.99
CA LEU A 25 -13.46 -4.54 -7.79
C LEU A 25 -11.96 -4.67 -7.53
N ARG A 26 -11.32 -3.60 -7.05
CA ARG A 26 -9.87 -3.52 -6.81
C ARG A 26 -9.52 -3.80 -5.35
N PHE A 27 -10.41 -3.46 -4.43
CA PHE A 27 -10.23 -3.73 -3.02
C PHE A 27 -10.09 -5.24 -2.80
N PRO A 28 -9.30 -5.70 -1.81
CA PRO A 28 -9.04 -7.11 -1.50
C PRO A 28 -10.28 -7.83 -0.93
N LEU A 29 -11.36 -7.89 -1.72
CA LEU A 29 -12.65 -8.48 -1.36
C LEU A 29 -13.03 -9.67 -2.25
N TYR A 30 -12.34 -9.85 -3.38
CA TYR A 30 -12.67 -10.90 -4.34
C TYR A 30 -11.49 -11.81 -4.70
N GLN A 31 -10.41 -11.26 -5.24
CA GLN A 31 -9.29 -12.04 -5.78
C GLN A 31 -8.16 -12.23 -4.74
N TYR A 32 -7.58 -11.13 -4.28
CA TYR A 32 -6.46 -11.14 -3.31
C TYR A 32 -7.00 -10.94 -1.90
N LEU A 33 -7.44 -12.03 -1.26
CA LEU A 33 -8.19 -11.97 0.02
C LEU A 33 -7.31 -12.01 1.26
N TYR A 34 -6.10 -12.56 1.15
CA TYR A 34 -5.30 -12.91 2.31
C TYR A 34 -4.21 -11.86 2.52
N PRO A 35 -4.30 -11.00 3.56
CA PRO A 35 -3.22 -10.07 3.85
C PRO A 35 -1.98 -10.85 4.29
N VAL A 36 -0.84 -10.58 3.64
CA VAL A 36 0.47 -11.21 3.88
C VAL A 36 1.55 -10.20 4.27
N TYR A 37 1.24 -8.92 4.23
CA TYR A 37 2.09 -7.83 4.71
C TYR A 37 1.21 -6.67 5.15
N ALA A 38 1.56 -6.04 6.27
CA ALA A 38 0.90 -4.81 6.72
C ALA A 38 1.88 -3.91 7.44
N THR A 39 1.97 -2.65 6.98
CA THR A 39 2.71 -1.60 7.67
C THR A 39 1.95 -0.28 7.60
N THR A 40 1.97 0.45 8.71
CA THR A 40 1.42 1.81 8.79
C THR A 40 2.55 2.74 9.19
N ILE A 41 2.74 3.82 8.42
CA ILE A 41 3.85 4.75 8.66
C ILE A 41 3.37 6.20 8.64
N GLN A 42 4.13 7.05 9.32
CA GLN A 42 4.00 8.50 9.23
C GLN A 42 5.11 9.07 8.34
N VAL A 43 4.73 9.95 7.42
CA VAL A 43 5.65 10.67 6.51
C VAL A 43 5.30 12.15 6.48
N SER A 44 6.27 13.00 6.15
CA SER A 44 6.08 14.44 5.99
C SER A 44 7.13 14.99 5.02
N GLY A 45 6.74 15.95 4.17
CA GLY A 45 7.61 16.53 3.15
C GLY A 45 8.03 15.52 2.09
N ASN A 46 9.33 15.44 1.81
CA ASN A 46 9.89 14.43 0.92
C ASN A 46 10.95 13.59 1.65
N GLY A 47 11.18 12.38 1.16
CA GLY A 47 12.22 11.54 1.72
C GLY A 47 12.08 10.08 1.34
N THR A 48 12.81 9.26 2.08
CA THR A 48 12.88 7.82 1.90
C THR A 48 12.74 7.13 3.26
N LYS A 49 11.94 6.06 3.32
CA LYS A 49 11.80 5.21 4.49
C LYS A 49 12.05 3.75 4.14
N SER A 50 12.90 3.09 4.92
CA SER A 50 12.92 1.64 4.97
C SER A 50 11.67 1.15 5.70
N LEU A 51 11.01 0.15 5.12
CA LEU A 51 9.87 -0.53 5.73
C LEU A 51 10.33 -1.90 6.24
N PRO A 52 9.50 -2.61 7.04
CA PRO A 52 9.76 -4.02 7.32
C PRO A 52 9.92 -4.82 6.02
N ASP A 53 10.86 -5.76 6.02
CA ASP A 53 11.10 -6.65 4.89
C ASP A 53 9.82 -7.47 4.58
N PHE A 54 9.64 -7.80 3.31
CA PHE A 54 8.54 -8.65 2.87
C PHE A 54 9.07 -10.06 2.57
N CYS A 55 8.54 -11.04 3.31
CA CYS A 55 8.91 -12.45 3.21
C CYS A 55 7.69 -13.26 2.70
N PRO A 56 7.38 -13.22 1.39
CA PRO A 56 6.32 -14.05 0.81
C PRO A 56 6.60 -15.53 1.04
N SER A 57 5.56 -16.31 1.34
CA SER A 57 5.68 -17.77 1.55
C SER A 57 5.54 -18.58 0.26
N VAL A 58 5.15 -17.93 -0.84
CA VAL A 58 4.86 -18.54 -2.14
C VAL A 58 5.31 -17.61 -3.26
N SER A 59 5.82 -18.19 -4.35
CA SER A 59 6.08 -17.44 -5.58
C SER A 59 4.77 -17.31 -6.35
N HIS A 60 4.21 -16.09 -6.40
CA HIS A 60 2.94 -15.79 -7.04
C HIS A 60 2.72 -14.28 -7.21
N TYR A 61 1.68 -13.91 -7.96
CA TYR A 61 1.12 -12.57 -7.95
C TYR A 61 0.57 -12.20 -6.56
N HIS A 62 0.91 -11.01 -6.12
CA HIS A 62 0.40 -10.35 -4.93
C HIS A 62 -0.14 -8.97 -5.30
N ASN A 63 -1.23 -8.55 -4.67
CA ASN A 63 -1.76 -7.20 -4.83
C ASN A 63 -1.16 -6.28 -3.77
N ILE A 64 -0.43 -5.26 -4.19
CA ILE A 64 0.03 -4.20 -3.32
C ILE A 64 -1.06 -3.13 -3.28
N ALA A 65 -1.46 -2.72 -2.07
CA ALA A 65 -2.42 -1.66 -1.84
C ALA A 65 -1.81 -0.58 -0.93
N ILE A 66 -1.95 0.68 -1.34
CA ILE A 66 -1.37 1.85 -0.66
C ILE A 66 -2.41 2.96 -0.58
N THR A 67 -2.52 3.64 0.56
CA THR A 67 -3.18 4.95 0.65
C THR A 67 -2.16 6.06 0.47
N CYS A 68 -2.41 7.04 -0.41
CA CYS A 68 -1.50 8.18 -0.61
C CYS A 68 -1.60 9.28 0.46
N GLN A 69 -2.68 9.32 1.24
CA GLN A 69 -2.84 10.16 2.44
C GLN A 69 -4.04 9.69 3.27
N ASP A 70 -4.18 10.20 4.49
CA ASP A 70 -5.20 9.78 5.47
C ASP A 70 -6.38 10.75 5.63
N HIS A 71 -6.50 11.73 4.74
CA HIS A 71 -7.57 12.71 4.75
C HIS A 71 -7.96 13.13 3.32
N VAL A 72 -9.03 13.92 3.22
CA VAL A 72 -9.46 14.60 2.01
C VAL A 72 -9.65 16.09 2.32
N PRO A 73 -9.45 17.00 1.34
CA PRO A 73 -9.09 16.74 -0.07
C PRO A 73 -7.64 16.27 -0.26
N ILE A 74 -7.37 15.62 -1.40
CA ILE A 74 -6.01 15.28 -1.82
C ILE A 74 -5.33 16.55 -2.33
N ASP A 75 -4.45 17.12 -1.52
CA ASP A 75 -3.95 18.49 -1.70
C ASP A 75 -2.42 18.57 -1.79
N SER A 76 -1.73 17.75 -1.01
CA SER A 76 -0.28 17.81 -0.82
C SER A 76 0.47 16.70 -1.53
N PHE A 77 -0.18 15.55 -1.79
CA PHE A 77 0.42 14.40 -2.45
C PHE A 77 0.98 14.76 -3.84
N GLN A 78 2.26 14.47 -4.08
CA GLN A 78 2.91 14.65 -5.39
C GLN A 78 3.20 13.30 -6.05
N ASN A 79 3.92 12.43 -5.34
CA ASN A 79 4.18 11.06 -5.77
C ASN A 79 4.69 10.20 -4.63
N LEU A 80 4.62 8.88 -4.85
CA LEU A 80 5.26 7.87 -4.03
C LEU A 80 5.79 6.76 -4.93
N ASN A 81 6.84 6.09 -4.48
CA ASN A 81 7.46 4.97 -5.17
C ASN A 81 7.86 3.91 -4.14
N LEU A 82 7.09 2.82 -4.09
CA LEU A 82 7.43 1.66 -3.26
C LEU A 82 8.35 0.74 -4.07
N ARG A 83 9.56 0.51 -3.59
CA ARG A 83 10.58 -0.33 -4.23
C ARG A 83 10.82 -1.57 -3.39
N TRP A 84 11.03 -2.70 -4.08
CA TRP A 84 11.44 -3.95 -3.45
C TRP A 84 12.66 -4.52 -4.16
N SER A 85 13.54 -5.16 -3.39
CA SER A 85 14.68 -5.88 -3.96
C SER A 85 15.12 -7.07 -3.10
N SER A 86 15.51 -8.12 -3.79
CA SER A 86 16.25 -9.27 -3.31
C SER A 86 17.49 -9.45 -4.20
N PRO A 87 18.41 -10.39 -3.91
CA PRO A 87 19.52 -10.68 -4.81
C PRO A 87 19.10 -11.15 -6.21
N GLU A 88 17.90 -11.71 -6.35
CA GLU A 88 17.43 -12.41 -7.56
C GLU A 88 16.34 -11.63 -8.31
N ASP A 89 15.63 -10.72 -7.64
CA ASP A 89 14.48 -10.01 -8.19
C ASP A 89 14.36 -8.60 -7.61
N SER A 90 13.77 -7.68 -8.38
CA SER A 90 13.48 -6.32 -7.92
C SER A 90 12.36 -5.70 -8.74
N GLY A 91 11.62 -4.79 -8.11
CA GLY A 91 10.57 -4.07 -8.78
C GLY A 91 10.19 -2.80 -8.03
N ASN A 92 9.21 -2.08 -8.58
CA ASN A 92 8.67 -0.91 -7.94
C ASN A 92 7.21 -0.66 -8.32
N PHE A 93 6.51 0.07 -7.47
CA PHE A 93 5.17 0.59 -7.69
C PHE A 93 5.18 2.10 -7.47
N SER A 94 5.14 2.84 -8.58
CA SER A 94 5.09 4.30 -8.61
C SER A 94 3.65 4.79 -8.75
N ILE A 95 3.29 5.79 -7.95
CA ILE A 95 1.99 6.48 -7.99
C ILE A 95 2.27 7.98 -8.04
N TYR A 96 1.59 8.69 -8.92
CA TYR A 96 1.70 10.12 -9.12
C TYR A 96 0.38 10.83 -8.75
N SER A 97 0.43 12.12 -8.47
CA SER A 97 -0.77 12.93 -8.20
C SER A 97 -1.77 12.95 -9.36
N SER A 98 -1.32 12.71 -10.60
CA SER A 98 -2.21 12.50 -11.74
C SER A 98 -3.13 11.28 -11.56
N ASP A 99 -2.68 10.25 -10.84
CA ASP A 99 -3.44 9.02 -10.60
C ASP A 99 -4.54 9.22 -9.56
N THR A 100 -4.50 10.33 -8.80
CA THR A 100 -5.54 10.72 -7.84
C THR A 100 -6.57 11.68 -8.42
N LEU A 101 -6.39 12.19 -9.65
CA LEU A 101 -7.30 13.19 -10.23
C LEU A 101 -8.73 12.68 -10.45
N TYR A 102 -8.89 11.36 -10.64
CA TYR A 102 -10.19 10.70 -10.88
C TYR A 102 -10.49 9.59 -9.86
N GLY A 103 -9.74 9.54 -8.77
CA GLY A 103 -9.86 8.50 -7.76
C GLY A 103 -9.59 9.06 -6.37
N GLY A 104 -9.79 8.22 -5.38
CA GLY A 104 -9.55 8.57 -4.00
C GLY A 104 -8.11 8.36 -3.56
N THR A 105 -7.94 8.15 -2.26
CA THR A 105 -6.63 7.95 -1.64
C THR A 105 -6.08 6.56 -1.88
N TYR A 106 -6.89 5.57 -2.27
CA TYR A 106 -6.47 4.19 -2.45
C TYR A 106 -5.89 3.94 -3.84
N LYS A 107 -4.78 3.19 -3.89
CA LYS A 107 -4.11 2.78 -5.10
C LYS A 107 -3.63 1.34 -4.93
N ASN A 108 -3.77 0.55 -5.99
CA ASN A 108 -3.30 -0.82 -5.97
C ASN A 108 -2.86 -1.30 -7.35
N ASP A 109 -2.01 -2.31 -7.35
CA ASP A 109 -1.63 -3.06 -8.56
C ASP A 109 -1.09 -4.45 -8.16
N ALA A 110 -1.03 -5.37 -9.12
CA ALA A 110 -0.58 -6.74 -8.93
C ALA A 110 0.84 -6.95 -9.46
N PHE A 111 1.71 -7.52 -8.63
CA PHE A 111 3.09 -7.81 -8.97
C PHE A 111 3.44 -9.25 -8.61
N GLU A 112 4.26 -9.88 -9.44
CA GLU A 112 4.82 -11.20 -9.15
C GLU A 112 5.97 -11.06 -8.14
N PHE A 113 5.93 -11.87 -7.08
CA PHE A 113 7.01 -12.00 -6.12
C PHE A 113 7.50 -13.44 -6.11
N GLN A 114 8.81 -13.63 -5.95
CA GLN A 114 9.43 -14.93 -5.71
C GLN A 114 9.38 -15.29 -4.22
N ASN A 115 9.59 -16.56 -3.89
CA ASN A 115 9.66 -17.02 -2.50
C ASN A 115 11.04 -16.72 -1.88
N VAL A 116 11.35 -15.43 -1.75
CA VAL A 116 12.61 -14.88 -1.22
C VAL A 116 12.33 -13.62 -0.39
N ASP A 117 13.27 -13.23 0.46
CA ASP A 117 13.13 -12.03 1.29
C ASP A 117 13.42 -10.75 0.50
N TYR A 118 12.48 -9.81 0.54
CA TYR A 118 12.58 -8.51 -0.12
C TYR A 118 12.79 -7.38 0.87
N LYS A 119 13.81 -6.56 0.61
CA LYS A 119 13.95 -5.27 1.26
C LYS A 119 12.97 -4.29 0.66
N MET A 120 12.20 -3.62 1.53
CA MET A 120 11.13 -2.70 1.14
C MET A 120 11.54 -1.26 1.44
N ILE A 121 11.49 -0.40 0.43
CA ILE A 121 11.85 1.02 0.54
C ILE A 121 10.74 1.88 -0.06
N LEU A 122 10.25 2.85 0.68
CA LEU A 122 9.30 3.85 0.19
C LEU A 122 10.01 5.19 -0.02
N GLU A 123 9.98 5.69 -1.25
CA GLU A 123 10.27 7.08 -1.58
C GLU A 123 8.95 7.84 -1.65
N TYR A 124 8.89 9.04 -1.08
CA TYR A 124 7.66 9.83 -1.04
C TYR A 124 7.94 11.32 -1.22
N ASN A 125 6.97 12.03 -1.79
CA ASN A 125 7.04 13.46 -1.99
C ASN A 125 5.66 14.12 -1.80
N TYR A 126 5.60 15.06 -0.87
CA TYR A 126 4.47 15.95 -0.61
C TYR A 126 4.93 17.40 -0.74
N SER A 127 4.05 18.27 -1.23
CA SER A 127 4.33 19.71 -1.35
C SER A 127 4.33 20.45 -0.01
N GLY A 128 3.71 19.86 1.04
CA GLY A 128 3.61 20.41 2.39
C GLY A 128 4.47 19.67 3.43
N GLN A 129 4.39 20.12 4.68
CA GLN A 129 5.09 19.52 5.84
C GLN A 129 4.12 18.81 6.80
N ASP A 130 2.83 18.75 6.47
CA ASP A 130 1.85 18.05 7.29
C ASP A 130 2.13 16.55 7.30
N VAL A 131 1.96 15.93 8.46
CA VAL A 131 2.17 14.49 8.62
C VAL A 131 1.03 13.73 7.97
N GLN A 132 1.38 12.84 7.05
CA GLN A 132 0.46 11.91 6.41
C GLN A 132 0.64 10.52 7.02
N ASN A 133 -0.46 9.87 7.35
CA ASN A 133 -0.43 8.45 7.70
C ASN A 133 -0.65 7.63 6.42
N LEU A 134 0.22 6.66 6.15
CA LEU A 134 0.10 5.77 5.00
C LEU A 134 -0.08 4.33 5.47
N GLN A 135 -1.06 3.64 4.89
CA GLN A 135 -1.28 2.22 5.06
C GLN A 135 -0.81 1.52 3.79
N ILE A 136 0.11 0.58 3.97
CA ILE A 136 0.66 -0.27 2.91
C ILE A 136 0.33 -1.70 3.27
N ARG A 137 -0.32 -2.41 2.35
CA ARG A 137 -0.75 -3.80 2.52
C ARG A 137 -0.36 -4.59 1.28
N ILE A 138 -0.01 -5.86 1.47
CA ILE A 138 0.18 -6.81 0.38
C ILE A 138 -0.77 -7.97 0.62
N TYR A 139 -1.50 -8.36 -0.41
CA TYR A 139 -2.48 -9.43 -0.38
C TYR A 139 -2.09 -10.55 -1.35
N SER A 140 -2.36 -11.78 -0.96
CA SER A 140 -2.19 -12.97 -1.77
C SER A 140 -3.54 -13.63 -2.09
N GLU A 141 -3.58 -14.38 -3.18
CA GLU A 141 -4.67 -15.34 -3.46
C GLU A 141 -4.52 -16.63 -2.64
N ILE A 142 -3.33 -16.86 -2.08
CA ILE A 142 -3.00 -18.07 -1.33
C ILE A 142 -2.88 -17.70 0.15
N PRO A 143 -3.61 -18.39 1.05
CA PRO A 143 -3.54 -18.10 2.47
C PRO A 143 -2.17 -18.46 3.05
N GLN A 144 -1.71 -17.66 4.00
CA GLN A 144 -0.57 -18.01 4.85
C GLN A 144 -1.02 -18.82 6.06
N SER A 145 -0.13 -19.67 6.57
CA SER A 145 -0.41 -20.54 7.73
C SER A 145 -0.60 -19.77 9.04
N ASN A 146 -0.13 -18.51 9.11
CA ASN A 146 -0.16 -17.68 10.31
C ASN A 146 -0.88 -16.36 10.05
N TRP A 147 -1.54 -15.82 11.08
CA TRP A 147 -2.07 -14.46 11.06
C TRP A 147 -0.95 -13.44 11.10
N LEU A 148 -1.12 -12.33 10.38
CA LEU A 148 -0.22 -11.19 10.52
C LEU A 148 -0.30 -10.62 11.94
N PRO A 149 0.84 -10.29 12.57
CA PRO A 149 0.82 -9.49 13.79
C PRO A 149 0.16 -8.13 13.50
N TYR A 150 -0.50 -7.55 14.50
CA TYR A 150 -1.05 -6.20 14.37
C TYR A 150 0.08 -5.19 14.12
N SER A 151 -0.11 -4.31 13.13
CA SER A 151 0.80 -3.19 12.86
C SER A 151 0.50 -2.03 13.82
N ASP A 152 0.83 -2.20 15.11
CA ASP A 152 0.78 -1.11 16.10
C ASP A 152 2.05 -0.23 16.03
#